data_AF-A0AAN7S4M5-F1
#
_entry.id   AF-A0AAN7S4M5-F1
#
_cell.length_a   1.000
_cell.length_b   1.000
_cell.length_c   1.000
_cell.angle_alpha   90.00
_cell.angle_beta   90.00
_cell.angle_gamma   90.00
#
_symmetry.space_group_name_H-M   'P 1'
#
loop_
_entity.id
_entity.type
_entity.pdbx_description
1 polymer ?
#
loop_
_entity_poly.entity_id
_entity_poly.type
_entity_poly.pdbx_seq_one_letter_code
_entity_poly.pdbx_strand_id
1 'polypeptide(L)'
;MMITPVHRFRDIERTPEYLQPEKCVPPPSRASLGTMWFIRDGCGIACAVVTWMLVFYADFVVLLVMLVPSRDYVYSVINGTLFNTLAFLALASHFRAMLTDPGAVPKGNATKEFIESLQLKPGQVVYKCPKCCSIKPDRAHHCSVCKRCIRKMDHHCPWVNNCVGENNQKYFVLFTMYIALISLHALIMVGFHFLYCFEEDWTKCSSFSPPTTVILLILLCFEALLFLIFTSVMFGTQVHSICTDETGIEQLKKEERRWAKKTKWMNMKAVFGHPFSIAWLSPFATPDQGKADPYQYVGIERLKNQKPTWERISGWEGMKLAFGGAFSLGWFNPFSNLNCESPPPAEAAAAAAPASAIMTQEEIEQFLARDVAVQVLHE
;
A
#
# COMPACT_ATOMS: atom_id res chain seq x y z
N MET A 1 47.97 -3.62 13.89
CA MET A 1 47.50 -2.62 12.91
C MET A 1 46.12 -3.04 12.45
N MET A 2 45.07 -2.47 13.05
CA MET A 2 43.68 -2.72 12.64
C MET A 2 43.31 -1.67 11.60
N ILE A 3 42.96 -2.14 10.41
CA ILE A 3 42.43 -1.32 9.31
C ILE A 3 40.92 -1.25 9.53
N THR A 4 40.40 -0.07 9.86
CA THR A 4 38.97 0.24 9.89
C THR A 4 38.48 0.56 8.47
N PRO A 5 37.32 0.04 8.04
CA PRO A 5 36.75 0.39 6.74
C PRO A 5 36.02 1.73 6.81
N VAL A 6 36.40 2.64 5.93
CA VAL A 6 35.78 3.95 5.72
C VAL A 6 34.41 3.76 5.06
N HIS A 7 33.33 3.97 5.82
CA HIS A 7 31.99 4.10 5.26
C HIS A 7 31.92 5.38 4.42
N ARG A 8 31.88 5.21 3.11
CA ARG A 8 31.65 6.28 2.13
C ARG A 8 30.22 6.80 2.27
N PHE A 9 30.02 7.81 3.11
CA PHE A 9 28.80 8.62 3.10
C PHE A 9 28.70 9.25 1.71
N ARG A 10 27.62 8.94 0.99
CA ARG A 10 27.31 9.59 -0.27
C ARG A 10 26.70 10.94 0.09
N ASP A 11 27.58 11.92 0.31
CA ASP A 11 27.20 13.32 0.43
C ASP A 11 26.50 13.73 -0.86
N ILE A 12 25.17 13.66 -0.85
CA ILE A 12 24.35 14.42 -1.77
C ILE A 12 24.48 15.84 -1.25
N GLU A 13 25.49 16.53 -1.79
CA GLU A 13 25.66 17.97 -1.77
C GLU A 13 24.28 18.61 -1.89
N ARG A 14 23.77 19.14 -0.76
CA ARG A 14 22.54 19.93 -0.73
C ARG A 14 22.88 21.25 -1.40
N THR A 15 22.89 21.26 -2.72
CA THR A 15 22.92 22.51 -3.48
C THR A 15 21.64 23.28 -3.11
N PRO A 16 21.73 24.51 -2.59
CA PRO A 16 20.59 25.30 -2.10
C PRO A 16 19.60 25.73 -3.20
N GLU A 17 19.82 25.33 -4.44
CA GLU A 17 19.02 25.73 -5.61
C GLU A 17 17.63 25.06 -5.71
N TYR A 18 17.30 24.10 -4.84
CA TYR A 18 15.98 23.44 -4.83
C TYR A 18 14.97 24.03 -3.84
N LEU A 19 15.33 25.06 -3.09
CA LEU A 19 14.44 25.77 -2.16
C LEU A 19 13.90 27.08 -2.71
N GLN A 20 14.02 27.35 -4.01
CA GLN A 20 13.40 28.54 -4.59
C GLN A 20 11.88 28.35 -4.76
N PRO A 21 11.04 29.14 -4.06
CA PRO A 21 9.58 29.08 -4.17
C PRO A 21 9.04 29.45 -5.56
N GLU A 22 9.89 30.00 -6.43
CA GLU A 22 9.55 30.49 -7.78
C GLU A 22 9.54 29.41 -8.87
N LYS A 23 10.05 28.19 -8.61
CA LYS A 23 10.09 27.09 -9.59
C LYS A 23 9.01 26.01 -9.38
N CYS A 24 7.88 26.35 -8.75
CA CYS A 24 6.70 25.49 -8.76
C CYS A 24 5.94 25.62 -10.09
N VAL A 25 6.57 25.34 -11.22
CA VAL A 25 5.87 25.23 -12.50
C VAL A 25 5.24 23.84 -12.55
N PRO A 26 3.90 23.71 -12.48
CA PRO A 26 3.29 22.41 -12.61
C PRO A 26 3.65 21.84 -13.99
N PRO A 27 4.05 20.56 -14.09
CA PRO A 27 4.17 19.93 -15.40
C PRO A 27 2.81 20.07 -16.10
N PRO A 28 2.78 20.33 -17.43
CA PRO A 28 1.56 20.62 -18.15
C PRO A 28 0.50 19.55 -17.86
N SER A 29 -0.74 20.00 -17.62
CA SER A 29 -1.86 19.13 -17.29
C SER A 29 -2.20 18.23 -18.48
N ARG A 30 -1.53 17.08 -18.58
CA ARG A 30 -2.03 15.94 -19.36
C ARG A 30 -3.09 15.22 -18.54
N ALA A 31 -4.23 15.87 -18.37
CA ALA A 31 -5.46 15.19 -17.99
C ALA A 31 -6.52 15.60 -19.00
N SER A 32 -6.49 14.96 -20.17
CA SER A 32 -7.72 14.87 -20.93
C SER A 32 -8.69 14.02 -20.11
N LEU A 33 -9.88 14.56 -19.90
CA LEU A 33 -11.04 13.82 -19.41
C LEU A 33 -11.19 12.60 -20.34
N GLY A 34 -10.86 11.39 -19.87
CA GLY A 34 -10.93 10.16 -20.66
C GLY A 34 -9.64 9.32 -20.78
N THR A 35 -8.51 9.73 -20.20
CA THR A 35 -7.31 8.86 -20.18
C THR A 35 -7.42 7.83 -19.05
N MET A 36 -7.36 6.53 -19.40
CA MET A 36 -7.28 5.42 -18.44
C MET A 36 -6.07 5.57 -17.52
N TRP A 37 -6.24 5.35 -16.20
CA TRP A 37 -5.13 5.39 -15.24
C TRP A 37 -4.23 4.18 -15.44
N PHE A 38 -2.95 4.41 -15.77
CA PHE A 38 -1.96 3.34 -15.92
C PHE A 38 -0.54 3.87 -15.66
N ILE A 39 0.21 3.16 -14.82
CA ILE A 39 1.59 3.53 -14.49
C ILE A 39 2.54 2.84 -15.47
N ARG A 40 3.39 3.63 -16.13
CA ARG A 40 4.42 3.12 -17.05
C ARG A 40 5.69 2.72 -16.29
N ASP A 41 5.56 1.78 -15.36
CA ASP A 41 6.67 1.18 -14.62
C ASP A 41 6.99 -0.21 -15.18
N GLY A 42 8.20 -0.41 -15.69
CA GLY A 42 8.59 -1.68 -16.32
C GLY A 42 8.56 -2.86 -15.37
N CYS A 43 8.95 -2.65 -14.11
CA CYS A 43 8.89 -3.67 -13.06
C CYS A 43 7.45 -4.08 -12.77
N GLY A 44 6.57 -3.11 -12.51
CA GLY A 44 5.15 -3.37 -12.27
C GLY A 44 4.44 -4.06 -13.43
N ILE A 45 4.74 -3.66 -14.67
CA ILE A 45 4.19 -4.33 -15.87
C ILE A 45 4.63 -5.80 -15.93
N ALA A 46 5.92 -6.07 -15.70
CA ALA A 46 6.42 -7.44 -15.69
C ALA A 46 5.75 -8.28 -14.58
N CYS A 47 5.61 -7.73 -13.37
CA CYS A 47 4.90 -8.39 -12.27
C CYS A 47 3.44 -8.70 -12.63
N ALA A 48 2.73 -7.74 -13.24
CA ALA A 48 1.34 -7.94 -13.67
C ALA A 48 1.21 -9.05 -14.73
N VAL A 49 2.13 -9.10 -15.71
CA VAL A 49 2.15 -10.17 -16.72
C VAL A 49 2.39 -11.53 -16.06
N VAL A 50 3.36 -11.61 -15.13
CA VAL A 50 3.64 -12.84 -14.38
C VAL A 50 2.41 -13.30 -13.59
N THR A 51 1.68 -12.39 -12.94
CA THR A 51 0.43 -12.73 -12.23
C THR A 51 -0.59 -13.41 -13.15
N TRP A 52 -0.79 -12.89 -14.36
CA TRP A 52 -1.74 -13.49 -15.32
C TRP A 52 -1.26 -14.86 -15.81
N MET A 53 0.04 -15.00 -16.11
CA MET A 53 0.62 -16.27 -16.54
C MET A 53 0.50 -17.37 -15.48
N LEU A 54 0.67 -17.03 -14.21
CA LEU A 54 0.50 -17.96 -13.09
C LEU A 54 -0.94 -18.45 -12.97
N VAL A 55 -1.93 -17.55 -13.01
CA VAL A 55 -3.35 -17.93 -12.97
C VAL A 55 -3.72 -18.82 -14.17
N PHE A 56 -3.23 -18.50 -15.38
CA PHE A 56 -3.46 -19.34 -16.55
C PHE A 56 -2.76 -20.69 -16.48
N TYR A 57 -1.55 -20.75 -15.91
CA TYR A 57 -0.88 -22.01 -15.67
C TYR A 57 -1.68 -22.88 -14.69
N ALA A 58 -2.15 -22.31 -13.58
CA ALA A 58 -2.98 -23.02 -12.61
C ALA A 58 -4.27 -23.54 -13.25
N ASP A 59 -4.95 -22.72 -14.06
CA ASP A 59 -6.15 -23.13 -14.80
C ASP A 59 -5.85 -24.24 -15.82
N PHE A 60 -4.75 -24.15 -16.57
CA PHE A 60 -4.30 -25.21 -17.47
C PHE A 60 -4.12 -26.55 -16.73
N VAL A 61 -3.42 -26.55 -15.60
CA VAL A 61 -3.19 -27.79 -14.83
C VAL A 61 -4.51 -28.32 -14.25
N VAL A 62 -5.33 -27.46 -13.65
CA VAL A 62 -6.61 -27.88 -13.07
C VAL A 62 -7.54 -28.47 -14.13
N LEU A 63 -7.73 -27.77 -15.25
CA LEU A 63 -8.63 -28.21 -16.30
C LEU A 63 -8.09 -29.45 -17.03
N LEU A 64 -6.88 -29.37 -17.60
CA LEU A 64 -6.41 -30.39 -18.54
C LEU A 64 -5.73 -31.58 -17.87
N VAL A 65 -5.13 -31.40 -16.70
CA VAL A 65 -4.42 -32.48 -16.01
C VAL A 65 -5.33 -33.20 -15.01
N MET A 66 -6.23 -32.48 -14.32
CA MET A 66 -7.06 -33.07 -13.26
C MET A 66 -8.52 -33.29 -13.67
N LEU A 67 -9.17 -32.30 -14.30
CA LEU A 67 -10.63 -32.37 -14.53
C LEU A 67 -11.02 -33.08 -15.82
N VAL A 68 -10.36 -32.81 -16.95
CA VAL A 68 -10.66 -33.48 -18.24
C VAL A 68 -10.45 -35.01 -18.16
N PRO A 69 -9.40 -35.54 -17.51
CA PRO A 69 -9.22 -36.98 -17.37
C PRO A 69 -10.14 -37.63 -16.33
N SER A 70 -10.82 -36.85 -15.50
CA SER A 70 -11.70 -37.39 -14.46
C SER A 70 -12.92 -38.07 -15.07
N ARG A 71 -13.24 -39.27 -14.58
CA ARG A 71 -14.42 -40.02 -15.02
C ARG A 71 -15.72 -39.46 -14.44
N ASP A 72 -15.64 -38.74 -13.33
CA ASP A 72 -16.81 -38.11 -12.72
C ASP A 72 -17.07 -36.75 -13.39
N TYR A 73 -18.02 -36.76 -14.31
CA TYR A 73 -18.46 -35.56 -15.03
C TYR A 73 -19.04 -34.50 -14.08
N VAL A 74 -19.78 -34.91 -13.05
CA VAL A 74 -20.42 -33.97 -12.11
C VAL A 74 -19.36 -33.26 -11.28
N TYR A 75 -18.40 -34.02 -10.73
CA TYR A 75 -17.23 -33.47 -10.05
C TYR A 75 -16.47 -32.48 -10.94
N SER A 76 -16.25 -32.84 -12.21
CA SER A 76 -15.47 -32.03 -13.13
C SER A 76 -16.16 -30.72 -13.50
N VAL A 77 -17.46 -30.75 -13.76
CA VAL A 77 -18.25 -29.55 -14.06
C VAL A 77 -18.32 -28.62 -12.84
N ILE A 78 -18.58 -29.16 -11.64
CA ILE A 78 -18.71 -28.34 -10.42
C ILE A 78 -17.38 -27.65 -10.09
N ASN A 79 -16.29 -28.42 -9.97
CA ASN A 79 -14.99 -27.85 -9.61
C ASN A 79 -14.41 -26.98 -10.72
N GLY A 80 -14.59 -27.37 -12.00
CA GLY A 80 -14.17 -26.57 -13.14
C GLY A 80 -14.86 -25.22 -13.17
N THR A 81 -16.19 -25.20 -12.98
CA THR A 81 -16.98 -23.96 -12.92
C THR A 81 -16.57 -23.10 -11.73
N LEU A 82 -16.39 -23.70 -10.55
CA LEU A 82 -15.97 -22.98 -9.35
C LEU A 82 -14.58 -22.35 -9.53
N PHE A 83 -13.59 -23.14 -9.95
CA PHE A 83 -12.23 -22.68 -10.16
C PHE A 83 -12.18 -21.55 -11.19
N ASN A 84 -12.84 -21.71 -12.34
CA ASN A 84 -12.86 -20.70 -13.40
C ASN A 84 -13.59 -19.42 -12.99
N THR A 85 -14.68 -19.54 -12.24
CA THR A 85 -15.40 -18.36 -11.72
C THR A 85 -14.51 -17.57 -10.76
N LEU A 86 -13.83 -18.24 -9.84
CA LEU A 86 -12.93 -17.60 -8.90
C LEU A 86 -11.70 -17.00 -9.60
N ALA A 87 -11.11 -17.69 -10.59
CA ALA A 87 -10.01 -17.19 -11.40
C ALA A 87 -10.40 -15.94 -12.20
N PHE A 88 -11.58 -15.95 -12.83
CA PHE A 88 -12.13 -14.79 -13.52
C PHE A 88 -12.33 -13.60 -12.58
N LEU A 89 -12.90 -13.82 -11.40
CA LEU A 89 -13.09 -12.77 -10.39
C LEU A 89 -11.75 -12.24 -9.86
N ALA A 90 -10.74 -13.09 -9.68
CA ALA A 90 -9.39 -12.68 -9.31
C ALA A 90 -8.75 -11.77 -10.37
N LEU A 91 -8.76 -12.18 -11.63
CA LEU A 91 -8.19 -11.41 -12.74
C LEU A 91 -8.96 -10.11 -12.98
N ALA A 92 -10.29 -10.13 -12.89
CA ALA A 92 -11.11 -8.92 -12.97
C ALA A 92 -10.80 -7.94 -11.82
N SER A 93 -10.63 -8.44 -10.59
CA SER A 93 -10.25 -7.62 -9.43
C SER A 93 -8.84 -7.05 -9.60
N HIS A 94 -7.88 -7.85 -10.08
CA HIS A 94 -6.51 -7.42 -10.39
C HIS A 94 -6.51 -6.28 -11.43
N PHE A 95 -7.22 -6.47 -12.54
CA PHE A 95 -7.34 -5.49 -13.61
C PHE A 95 -7.94 -4.17 -13.10
N ARG A 96 -8.98 -4.24 -12.26
CA ARG A 96 -9.58 -3.06 -11.62
C ARG A 96 -8.61 -2.38 -10.65
N ALA A 97 -7.86 -3.13 -9.84
CA ALA A 97 -6.86 -2.56 -8.94
C ALA A 97 -5.73 -1.84 -9.71
N MET A 98 -5.33 -2.40 -10.86
CA MET A 98 -4.31 -1.84 -11.74
C MET A 98 -4.75 -0.55 -12.43
N LEU A 99 -5.97 -0.52 -12.97
CA LEU A 99 -6.43 0.55 -13.86
C LEU A 99 -7.31 1.62 -13.21
N THR A 100 -7.66 1.45 -11.93
CA THR A 100 -8.40 2.49 -11.20
C THR A 100 -7.43 3.50 -10.62
N ASP A 101 -7.73 4.80 -10.79
CA ASP A 101 -7.03 5.87 -10.08
C ASP A 101 -7.14 5.63 -8.57
N PRO A 102 -6.03 5.41 -7.85
CA PRO A 102 -6.03 5.08 -6.42
C PRO A 102 -6.44 6.26 -5.51
N GLY A 103 -6.73 7.43 -6.08
CA GLY A 103 -7.08 8.65 -5.35
C GLY A 103 -6.00 9.73 -5.49
N ALA A 104 -5.49 9.92 -6.71
CA ALA A 104 -4.37 10.80 -7.00
C ALA A 104 -4.74 12.29 -6.89
N VAL A 105 -4.03 13.01 -6.03
CA VAL A 105 -4.21 14.45 -5.82
C VAL A 105 -3.79 15.23 -7.07
N PRO A 106 -4.60 16.18 -7.57
CA PRO A 106 -4.23 17.05 -8.69
C PRO A 106 -2.88 17.76 -8.48
N LYS A 107 -2.07 17.85 -9.53
CA LYS A 107 -0.81 18.62 -9.53
C LYS A 107 -1.11 20.10 -9.69
N GLY A 108 -0.23 20.94 -9.17
CA GLY A 108 -0.32 22.40 -9.38
C GLY A 108 -1.46 23.08 -8.64
N ASN A 109 -2.21 22.38 -7.77
CA ASN A 109 -3.29 23.00 -7.01
C ASN A 109 -2.78 23.88 -5.84
N ALA A 110 -1.47 23.97 -5.60
CA ALA A 110 -0.90 24.87 -4.60
C ALA A 110 -0.69 26.29 -5.14
N THR A 111 -1.73 26.89 -5.73
CA THR A 111 -1.70 28.31 -6.13
C THR A 111 -2.05 29.20 -4.93
N LYS A 112 -1.62 30.47 -4.95
CA LYS A 112 -1.92 31.41 -3.86
C LYS A 112 -3.43 31.61 -3.73
N GLU A 113 -4.12 31.72 -4.85
CA GLU A 113 -5.58 31.92 -4.93
C GLU A 113 -6.32 30.71 -4.36
N PHE A 114 -5.86 29.48 -4.64
CA PHE A 114 -6.47 28.29 -4.08
C PHE A 114 -6.23 28.20 -2.57
N ILE A 115 -5.03 28.54 -2.09
CA ILE A 115 -4.72 28.58 -0.64
C ILE A 115 -5.58 29.62 0.08
N GLU A 116 -5.76 30.82 -0.50
CA GLU A 116 -6.62 31.88 0.04
C GLU A 116 -8.10 31.46 0.03
N SER A 117 -8.54 30.74 -1.00
CA SER A 117 -9.91 30.21 -1.09
C SER A 117 -10.26 29.17 -0.02
N LEU A 118 -9.26 28.54 0.61
CA LEU A 118 -9.47 27.52 1.65
C LEU A 118 -9.95 28.10 2.99
N GLN A 119 -10.04 29.42 3.13
CA GLN A 119 -10.54 30.10 4.34
C GLN A 119 -9.89 29.56 5.63
N LEU A 120 -8.57 29.38 5.60
CA LEU A 120 -7.80 28.78 6.69
C LEU A 120 -7.93 29.63 7.96
N LYS A 121 -8.20 28.98 9.09
CA LYS A 121 -8.21 29.65 10.40
C LYS A 121 -6.78 30.12 10.75
N PRO A 122 -6.60 31.25 11.46
CA PRO A 122 -5.29 31.69 11.92
C PRO A 122 -4.54 30.57 12.68
N GLY A 123 -3.30 30.28 12.27
CA GLY A 123 -2.47 29.19 12.82
C GLY A 123 -2.66 27.81 12.17
N GLN A 124 -3.52 27.68 11.15
CA GLN A 124 -3.73 26.43 10.43
C GLN A 124 -2.56 26.14 9.47
N VAL A 125 -1.88 25.02 9.68
CA VAL A 125 -0.75 24.58 8.85
C VAL A 125 -1.24 23.75 7.67
N VAL A 126 -0.84 24.11 6.44
CA VAL A 126 -1.10 23.35 5.22
C VAL A 126 0.18 22.71 4.72
N TYR A 127 0.13 21.40 4.50
CA TYR A 127 1.27 20.66 3.95
C TYR A 127 1.27 20.73 2.42
N LYS A 128 2.44 20.99 1.84
CA LYS A 128 2.65 21.00 0.39
C LYS A 128 3.60 19.90 -0.05
N CYS A 129 3.33 19.29 -1.20
CA CYS A 129 4.28 18.40 -1.86
C CYS A 129 5.11 19.19 -2.86
N PRO A 130 6.44 19.32 -2.67
CA PRO A 130 7.29 20.08 -3.58
C PRO A 130 7.38 19.42 -4.97
N LYS A 131 7.30 18.08 -5.04
CA LYS A 131 7.38 17.33 -6.30
C LYS A 131 6.12 17.42 -7.17
N CYS A 132 4.96 17.60 -6.55
CA CYS A 132 3.68 17.71 -7.23
C CYS A 132 3.21 19.16 -7.38
N CYS A 133 3.87 20.10 -6.71
CA CYS A 133 3.40 21.48 -6.52
C CYS A 133 1.93 21.50 -6.07
N SER A 134 1.59 20.60 -5.14
CA SER A 134 0.21 20.36 -4.73
C SER A 134 0.05 20.46 -3.22
N ILE A 135 -1.09 20.99 -2.77
CA ILE A 135 -1.51 20.86 -1.38
C ILE A 135 -1.70 19.37 -1.11
N LYS A 136 -1.10 18.88 -0.03
CA LYS A 136 -1.17 17.49 0.40
C LYS A 136 -2.35 17.37 1.38
N PRO A 137 -3.46 16.72 0.98
CA PRO A 137 -4.55 16.42 1.91
C PRO A 137 -4.05 15.58 3.09
N ASP A 138 -4.82 15.57 4.17
CA ASP A 138 -4.53 14.70 5.30
C ASP A 138 -4.44 13.23 4.85
N ARG A 139 -3.53 12.46 5.45
CA ARG A 139 -3.26 11.05 5.12
C ARG A 139 -2.81 10.77 3.68
N ALA A 140 -2.51 11.80 2.87
CA ALA A 140 -1.99 11.61 1.51
C ALA A 140 -0.46 11.47 1.51
N HIS A 141 0.11 10.60 0.66
CA HIS A 141 1.57 10.42 0.56
C HIS A 141 2.03 10.47 -0.89
N HIS A 142 3.24 11.00 -1.12
CA HIS A 142 3.83 11.06 -2.45
C HIS A 142 4.51 9.73 -2.79
N CYS A 143 4.02 9.06 -3.83
CA CYS A 143 4.68 7.88 -4.38
C CYS A 143 5.70 8.29 -5.45
N SER A 144 6.97 7.90 -5.25
CA SER A 144 8.05 8.18 -6.20
C SER A 144 7.94 7.38 -7.50
N VAL A 145 7.22 6.25 -7.52
CA VAL A 145 6.97 5.44 -8.73
C VAL A 145 5.84 6.07 -9.53
N CYS A 146 4.67 6.26 -8.90
CA CYS A 146 3.50 6.87 -9.57
C CYS A 146 3.66 8.37 -9.89
N LYS A 147 4.67 9.05 -9.31
CA LYS A 147 4.93 10.50 -9.44
C LYS A 147 3.71 11.37 -9.11
N ARG A 148 2.92 10.91 -8.12
CA ARG A 148 1.67 11.52 -7.67
C ARG A 148 1.55 11.37 -6.15
N CYS A 149 0.86 12.34 -5.53
CA CYS A 149 0.36 12.18 -4.16
C CYS A 149 -0.92 11.36 -4.21
N ILE A 150 -1.04 10.32 -3.40
CA ILE A 150 -2.20 9.42 -3.34
C ILE A 150 -2.89 9.62 -1.98
N ARG A 151 -4.21 9.81 -1.98
CA ARG A 151 -5.04 9.92 -0.77
C ARG A 151 -5.16 8.57 -0.07
N LYS A 152 -5.08 8.59 1.27
CA LYS A 152 -5.02 7.39 2.13
C LYS A 152 -4.11 6.32 1.52
N MET A 153 -2.91 6.73 1.14
CA MET A 153 -1.96 5.83 0.50
C MET A 153 -1.59 4.72 1.48
N ASP A 154 -1.82 3.48 1.08
CA ASP A 154 -1.40 2.33 1.85
C ASP A 154 0.02 1.92 1.44
N HIS A 155 0.19 1.50 0.19
CA HIS A 155 1.51 1.19 -0.37
C HIS A 155 1.52 1.29 -1.90
N HIS A 156 2.71 1.20 -2.48
CA HIS A 156 2.87 0.94 -3.92
C HIS A 156 3.10 -0.55 -4.11
N CYS A 157 2.28 -1.20 -4.94
CA CYS A 157 2.34 -2.64 -5.15
C CYS A 157 2.74 -2.92 -6.61
N PRO A 158 3.95 -3.45 -6.84
CA PRO A 158 4.40 -3.83 -8.18
C PRO A 158 3.48 -4.86 -8.84
N TRP A 159 2.93 -5.81 -8.06
CA TRP A 159 2.06 -6.89 -8.57
C TRP A 159 0.76 -6.41 -9.20
N VAL A 160 0.26 -5.23 -8.85
CA VAL A 160 -0.89 -4.59 -9.51
C VAL A 160 -0.47 -3.37 -10.33
N ASN A 161 0.83 -3.13 -10.51
CA ASN A 161 1.38 -1.96 -11.21
C ASN A 161 0.74 -0.62 -10.81
N ASN A 162 0.41 -0.45 -9.53
CA ASN A 162 -0.32 0.71 -9.04
C ASN A 162 -0.11 0.94 -7.54
N CYS A 163 -0.44 2.14 -7.07
CA CYS A 163 -0.65 2.35 -5.64
C CYS A 163 -1.96 1.74 -5.18
N VAL A 164 -1.99 1.23 -3.95
CA VAL A 164 -3.23 0.92 -3.23
C VAL A 164 -3.56 2.14 -2.37
N GLY A 165 -4.74 2.71 -2.60
CA GLY A 165 -5.23 3.90 -1.91
C GLY A 165 -6.75 3.91 -1.81
N GLU A 166 -7.31 5.04 -1.40
CA GLU A 166 -8.73 5.21 -1.07
C GLU A 166 -9.69 4.64 -2.14
N ASN A 167 -9.42 4.92 -3.42
CA ASN A 167 -10.37 4.63 -4.50
C ASN A 167 -10.27 3.21 -5.07
N ASN A 168 -9.17 2.48 -4.81
CA ASN A 168 -8.96 1.13 -5.36
C ASN A 168 -8.69 0.05 -4.30
N GLN A 169 -8.73 0.41 -3.01
CA GLN A 169 -8.54 -0.53 -1.90
C GLN A 169 -9.50 -1.71 -1.95
N LYS A 170 -10.78 -1.49 -2.32
CA LYS A 170 -11.78 -2.57 -2.51
C LYS A 170 -11.27 -3.65 -3.46
N TYR A 171 -10.82 -3.26 -4.66
CA TYR A 171 -10.40 -4.20 -5.70
C TYR A 171 -9.15 -4.97 -5.31
N PHE A 172 -8.22 -4.30 -4.60
CA PHE A 172 -7.04 -4.97 -4.06
C PHE A 172 -7.41 -6.04 -3.02
N VAL A 173 -8.35 -5.76 -2.11
CA VAL A 173 -8.83 -6.75 -1.13
C VAL A 173 -9.55 -7.92 -1.80
N LEU A 174 -10.38 -7.65 -2.80
CA LEU A 174 -11.03 -8.72 -3.57
C LEU A 174 -10.01 -9.58 -4.32
N PHE A 175 -8.99 -8.96 -4.93
CA PHE A 175 -7.92 -9.67 -5.61
C PHE A 175 -7.19 -10.64 -4.65
N THR A 176 -6.74 -10.17 -3.49
CA THR A 176 -6.02 -11.04 -2.53
C THR A 176 -6.91 -12.15 -1.97
N MET A 177 -8.18 -11.85 -1.71
CA MET A 177 -9.17 -12.85 -1.28
C MET A 177 -9.37 -13.94 -2.34
N TYR A 178 -9.62 -13.56 -3.60
CA TYR A 178 -9.87 -14.53 -4.66
C TYR A 178 -8.63 -15.36 -4.99
N ILE A 179 -7.42 -14.79 -4.96
CA ILE A 179 -6.18 -15.56 -5.09
C ILE A 179 -6.02 -16.58 -3.95
N ALA A 180 -6.34 -16.19 -2.71
CA ALA A 180 -6.29 -17.13 -1.58
C ALA A 180 -7.29 -18.28 -1.77
N LEU A 181 -8.51 -17.98 -2.22
CA LEU A 181 -9.55 -18.98 -2.46
C LEU A 181 -9.20 -19.95 -3.59
N ILE A 182 -8.72 -19.46 -4.74
CA ILE A 182 -8.28 -20.36 -5.83
C ILE A 182 -7.09 -21.22 -5.42
N SER A 183 -6.16 -20.67 -4.64
CA SER A 183 -4.97 -21.40 -4.19
C SER A 183 -5.33 -22.51 -3.20
N LEU A 184 -6.22 -22.21 -2.24
CA LEU A 184 -6.76 -23.21 -1.33
C LEU A 184 -7.53 -24.30 -2.09
N HIS A 185 -8.38 -23.90 -3.05
CA HIS A 185 -9.13 -24.83 -3.87
C HIS A 185 -8.22 -25.74 -4.70
N ALA A 186 -7.17 -25.18 -5.33
CA ALA A 186 -6.17 -25.96 -6.07
C ALA A 186 -5.47 -26.99 -5.17
N LEU A 187 -5.03 -26.63 -3.96
CA LEU A 187 -4.39 -27.56 -3.03
C LEU A 187 -5.31 -28.72 -2.63
N ILE A 188 -6.59 -28.42 -2.37
CA ILE A 188 -7.60 -29.44 -2.07
C ILE A 188 -7.78 -30.38 -3.26
N MET A 189 -7.91 -29.83 -4.48
CA MET A 189 -8.05 -30.59 -5.72
C MET A 189 -6.85 -31.50 -5.97
N VAL A 190 -5.63 -30.98 -5.80
CA VAL A 190 -4.41 -31.78 -5.95
C VAL A 190 -4.37 -32.91 -4.91
N GLY A 191 -4.74 -32.64 -3.66
CA GLY A 191 -4.85 -33.66 -2.62
C GLY A 191 -5.82 -34.79 -3.00
N PHE A 192 -7.02 -34.46 -3.48
CA PHE A 192 -7.98 -35.46 -3.95
C PHE A 192 -7.48 -36.23 -5.18
N HIS A 193 -6.84 -35.54 -6.13
CA HIS A 193 -6.27 -36.18 -7.31
C HIS A 193 -5.19 -37.20 -6.93
N PHE A 194 -4.30 -36.86 -5.98
CA PHE A 194 -3.31 -37.79 -5.46
C PHE A 194 -3.93 -39.00 -4.78
N LEU A 195 -4.97 -38.81 -3.94
CA LEU A 195 -5.64 -39.92 -3.25
C LEU A 195 -6.31 -40.87 -4.26
N TYR A 196 -7.05 -40.33 -5.22
CA TYR A 196 -7.75 -41.11 -6.24
C TYR A 196 -6.78 -41.88 -7.15
N CYS A 197 -5.71 -41.22 -7.60
CA CYS A 197 -4.73 -41.82 -8.50
C CYS A 197 -3.72 -42.74 -7.81
N PHE A 198 -3.65 -42.72 -6.48
CA PHE A 198 -2.91 -43.72 -5.72
C PHE A 198 -3.66 -45.05 -5.64
N GLU A 199 -5.00 -45.00 -5.59
CA GLU A 199 -5.86 -46.19 -5.58
C GLU A 199 -6.01 -46.82 -6.99
N GLU A 200 -6.00 -46.00 -8.06
CA GLU A 200 -6.02 -46.47 -9.45
C GLU A 200 -4.61 -46.54 -10.09
N ASP A 201 -4.50 -47.16 -11.27
CA ASP A 201 -3.25 -47.10 -12.06
C ASP A 201 -2.96 -45.65 -12.49
N TRP A 202 -1.88 -45.05 -11.98
CA TRP A 202 -1.45 -43.68 -12.31
C TRP A 202 -1.32 -43.40 -13.83
N THR A 203 -1.11 -44.44 -14.64
CA THR A 203 -1.02 -44.34 -16.11
C THR A 203 -2.35 -43.97 -16.78
N LYS A 204 -3.47 -44.12 -16.09
CA LYS A 204 -4.82 -43.81 -16.60
C LYS A 204 -5.37 -42.47 -16.07
N CYS A 205 -4.64 -41.81 -15.18
CA CYS A 205 -5.11 -40.64 -14.44
C CYS A 205 -4.94 -39.30 -15.17
N SER A 206 -4.18 -39.27 -16.26
CA SER A 206 -3.98 -38.05 -17.05
C SER A 206 -3.76 -38.38 -18.51
N SER A 207 -4.08 -37.43 -19.39
CA SER A 207 -3.73 -37.50 -20.81
C SER A 207 -2.23 -37.27 -21.06
N PHE A 208 -1.50 -36.80 -20.06
CA PHE A 208 -0.05 -36.58 -20.11
C PHE A 208 0.72 -37.80 -19.56
N SER A 209 2.01 -37.89 -19.89
CA SER A 209 2.87 -38.93 -19.34
C SER A 209 2.98 -38.82 -17.81
N PRO A 210 3.06 -39.94 -17.06
CA PRO A 210 3.14 -39.92 -15.60
C PRO A 210 4.20 -38.95 -15.02
N PRO A 211 5.45 -38.92 -15.53
CA PRO A 211 6.44 -37.95 -15.03
C PRO A 211 6.05 -36.50 -15.28
N THR A 212 5.46 -36.18 -16.44
CA THR A 212 4.99 -34.83 -16.77
C THR A 212 3.89 -34.39 -15.82
N THR A 213 2.90 -35.26 -15.59
CA THR A 213 1.78 -35.01 -14.66
C THR A 213 2.29 -34.69 -13.27
N VAL A 214 3.21 -35.51 -12.74
CA VAL A 214 3.78 -35.29 -11.40
C VAL A 214 4.51 -33.95 -11.31
N ILE A 215 5.31 -33.59 -12.32
CA ILE A 215 6.02 -32.29 -12.35
C ILE A 215 5.03 -31.13 -12.35
N LEU A 216 3.99 -31.17 -13.19
CA LEU A 216 2.97 -30.13 -13.27
C LEU A 216 2.22 -29.96 -11.94
N LEU A 217 1.86 -31.06 -11.28
CA LEU A 217 1.20 -31.04 -9.97
C LEU A 217 2.10 -30.52 -8.86
N ILE A 218 3.40 -30.88 -8.85
CA ILE A 218 4.36 -30.35 -7.88
C ILE A 218 4.50 -28.84 -8.02
N LEU A 219 4.65 -28.35 -9.26
CA LEU A 219 4.74 -26.91 -9.52
C LEU A 219 3.46 -26.17 -9.12
N LEU A 220 2.29 -26.74 -9.42
CA LEU A 220 0.99 -26.19 -8.98
C LEU A 220 0.87 -26.16 -7.45
N CYS A 221 1.29 -27.22 -6.75
CA CYS A 221 1.31 -27.26 -5.29
C CYS A 221 2.20 -26.17 -4.71
N PHE A 222 3.40 -25.99 -5.26
CA PHE A 222 4.35 -24.99 -4.78
C PHE A 222 3.83 -23.57 -4.99
N GLU A 223 3.28 -23.31 -6.17
CA GLU A 223 2.61 -22.05 -6.51
C GLU A 223 1.45 -21.78 -5.56
N ALA A 224 0.51 -22.73 -5.44
CA ALA A 224 -0.69 -22.57 -4.64
C ALA A 224 -0.36 -22.38 -3.15
N LEU A 225 0.62 -23.10 -2.60
CA LEU A 225 1.04 -22.92 -1.21
C LEU A 225 1.66 -21.54 -0.97
N LEU A 226 2.56 -21.11 -1.85
CA LEU A 226 3.21 -19.81 -1.76
C LEU A 226 2.19 -18.67 -1.81
N PHE A 227 1.31 -18.70 -2.80
CA PHE A 227 0.32 -17.65 -2.98
C PHE A 227 -0.76 -17.69 -1.90
N LEU A 228 -1.21 -18.88 -1.46
CA LEU A 228 -2.16 -18.99 -0.35
C LEU A 228 -1.64 -18.29 0.91
N ILE A 229 -0.40 -18.56 1.30
CA ILE A 229 0.19 -17.95 2.51
C ILE A 229 0.31 -16.44 2.32
N PHE A 230 0.92 -16.00 1.21
CA PHE A 230 1.17 -14.59 0.95
C PHE A 230 -0.14 -13.78 0.87
N THR A 231 -1.12 -14.23 0.10
CA THR A 231 -2.36 -13.49 -0.10
C THR A 231 -3.30 -13.59 1.09
N SER A 232 -3.26 -14.66 1.89
CA SER A 232 -4.04 -14.73 3.13
C SER A 232 -3.54 -13.70 4.16
N VAL A 233 -2.21 -13.57 4.31
CA VAL A 233 -1.63 -12.55 5.18
C VAL A 233 -2.00 -11.15 4.68
N MET A 234 -1.80 -10.86 3.39
CA MET A 234 -2.15 -9.56 2.81
C MET A 234 -3.65 -9.25 2.89
N PHE A 235 -4.52 -10.23 2.70
CA PHE A 235 -5.96 -10.06 2.90
C PHE A 235 -6.27 -9.71 4.35
N GLY A 236 -5.71 -10.44 5.31
CA GLY A 236 -5.88 -10.19 6.75
C GLY A 236 -5.39 -8.80 7.16
N THR A 237 -4.22 -8.37 6.70
CA THR A 237 -3.68 -7.03 7.01
C THR A 237 -4.53 -5.92 6.42
N GLN A 238 -5.06 -6.09 5.20
CA GLN A 238 -5.95 -5.09 4.62
C GLN A 238 -7.28 -5.01 5.36
N VAL A 239 -7.91 -6.14 5.69
CA VAL A 239 -9.16 -6.16 6.46
C VAL A 239 -8.96 -5.54 7.84
N HIS A 240 -7.84 -5.85 8.51
CA HIS A 240 -7.46 -5.23 9.77
C HIS A 240 -7.33 -3.71 9.63
N SER A 241 -6.57 -3.24 8.64
CA SER A 241 -6.33 -1.82 8.35
C SER A 241 -7.62 -1.06 8.07
N ILE A 242 -8.56 -1.67 7.35
CA ILE A 242 -9.91 -1.11 7.14
C ILE A 242 -10.65 -1.04 8.47
N CYS A 243 -10.66 -2.13 9.25
CA CYS A 243 -11.38 -2.17 10.52
C CYS A 243 -10.84 -1.15 11.54
N THR A 244 -9.54 -0.89 11.57
CA THR A 244 -8.91 0.10 12.46
C THR A 244 -8.89 1.52 11.88
N ASP A 245 -9.24 1.69 10.60
CA ASP A 245 -9.12 2.93 9.82
C ASP A 245 -7.69 3.50 9.83
N GLU A 246 -6.68 2.62 9.77
CA GLU A 246 -5.26 2.96 9.74
C GLU A 246 -4.62 2.39 8.47
N THR A 247 -3.94 3.23 7.69
CA THR A 247 -3.14 2.76 6.53
C THR A 247 -1.84 2.10 6.99
N GLY A 248 -1.22 1.29 6.14
CA GLY A 248 0.10 0.70 6.43
C GLY A 248 1.17 1.74 6.75
N ILE A 249 1.12 2.93 6.11
CA ILE A 249 2.05 4.03 6.43
C ILE A 249 1.82 4.57 7.83
N GLU A 250 0.56 4.74 8.25
CA GLU A 250 0.21 5.24 9.57
C GLU A 250 0.62 4.25 10.67
N GLN A 251 0.41 2.95 10.44
CA GLN A 251 0.85 1.89 11.35
C GLN A 251 2.37 1.90 11.52
N LEU A 252 3.13 1.98 10.42
CA LEU A 252 4.60 1.99 10.46
C LEU A 252 5.17 3.23 11.14
N LYS A 253 4.49 4.38 11.01
CA LYS A 253 4.92 5.63 11.62
C LYS A 253 4.41 5.87 13.04
N LYS A 254 3.52 5.01 13.54
CA LYS A 254 2.84 5.19 14.83
C LYS A 254 2.20 6.58 14.95
N GLU A 255 1.62 7.09 13.87
CA GLU A 255 0.96 8.41 13.89
C GLU A 255 -0.27 8.35 14.83
N GLU A 256 -0.36 9.27 15.81
CA GLU A 256 -1.53 9.35 16.69
C GLU A 256 -2.79 9.66 15.87
N ARG A 257 -3.88 8.91 16.10
CA ARG A 257 -5.14 9.11 15.36
C ARG A 257 -5.72 10.48 15.65
N ARG A 258 -5.87 11.28 14.60
CA ARG A 258 -6.44 12.63 14.66
C ARG A 258 -7.91 12.70 14.22
N TRP A 259 -8.52 11.58 13.85
CA TRP A 259 -9.89 11.49 13.35
C TRP A 259 -10.84 10.77 14.30
N ALA A 260 -12.14 11.00 14.13
CA ALA A 260 -13.19 10.41 14.95
C ALA A 260 -13.24 8.89 14.77
N LYS A 261 -13.35 8.16 15.88
CA LYS A 261 -13.52 6.70 15.87
C LYS A 261 -14.87 6.35 15.26
N LYS A 262 -14.83 5.70 14.09
CA LYS A 262 -15.98 5.03 13.48
C LYS A 262 -16.04 3.58 13.95
N THR A 263 -17.23 2.97 13.88
CA THR A 263 -17.36 1.53 14.13
C THR A 263 -16.69 0.73 13.01
N LYS A 264 -16.19 -0.48 13.31
CA LYS A 264 -15.59 -1.38 12.29
C LYS A 264 -16.51 -1.55 11.08
N TRP A 265 -17.81 -1.68 11.32
CA TRP A 265 -18.83 -1.79 10.27
C TRP A 265 -18.90 -0.55 9.37
N MET A 266 -18.85 0.65 9.94
CA MET A 266 -18.83 1.89 9.15
C MET A 266 -17.59 2.00 8.27
N ASN A 267 -16.44 1.52 8.74
CA ASN A 267 -15.20 1.52 7.94
C ASN A 267 -15.30 0.55 6.77
N MET A 268 -15.84 -0.65 7.01
CA MET A 268 -16.10 -1.61 5.92
C MET A 268 -17.05 -1.01 4.88
N LYS A 269 -18.14 -0.35 5.31
CA LYS A 269 -19.06 0.35 4.38
C LYS A 269 -18.38 1.49 3.62
N ALA A 270 -17.41 2.17 4.22
CA ALA A 270 -16.64 3.22 3.54
C ALA A 270 -15.72 2.65 2.43
N VAL A 271 -15.30 1.40 2.49
CA VAL A 271 -14.46 0.79 1.44
C VAL A 271 -15.30 0.04 0.41
N PHE A 272 -16.29 -0.74 0.86
CA PHE A 272 -17.06 -1.63 -0.01
C PHE A 272 -18.39 -1.04 -0.51
N GLY A 273 -18.84 0.07 0.07
CA GLY A 273 -20.05 0.81 -0.31
C GLY A 273 -21.25 0.51 0.59
N HIS A 274 -22.28 1.37 0.50
CA HIS A 274 -23.56 1.21 1.19
C HIS A 274 -24.72 1.07 0.18
N PRO A 275 -25.77 0.26 0.45
CA PRO A 275 -25.91 -0.68 1.57
C PRO A 275 -25.08 -1.95 1.37
N PHE A 276 -25.00 -2.78 2.42
CA PHE A 276 -24.43 -4.13 2.29
C PHE A 276 -25.21 -4.91 1.24
N SER A 277 -24.48 -5.50 0.29
CA SER A 277 -25.06 -6.27 -0.81
C SER A 277 -24.00 -7.21 -1.40
N ILE A 278 -24.42 -8.15 -2.25
CA ILE A 278 -23.52 -9.05 -2.98
C ILE A 278 -22.50 -8.29 -3.86
N ALA A 279 -22.79 -7.02 -4.18
CA ALA A 279 -21.89 -6.12 -4.89
C ALA A 279 -20.56 -5.86 -4.15
N TRP A 280 -20.49 -6.15 -2.85
CA TRP A 280 -19.25 -6.10 -2.08
C TRP A 280 -18.21 -7.07 -2.61
N LEU A 281 -18.64 -8.25 -3.06
CA LEU A 281 -17.79 -9.29 -3.64
C LEU A 281 -17.54 -9.06 -5.14
N SER A 282 -18.32 -8.20 -5.79
CA SER A 282 -18.17 -7.95 -7.23
C SER A 282 -17.08 -6.90 -7.52
N PRO A 283 -16.08 -7.23 -8.37
CA PRO A 283 -15.12 -6.24 -8.87
C PRO A 283 -15.73 -5.30 -9.92
N PHE A 284 -16.94 -5.59 -10.41
CA PHE A 284 -17.63 -4.75 -11.39
C PHE A 284 -18.38 -3.60 -10.73
N ALA A 285 -18.78 -3.77 -9.48
CA ALA A 285 -19.48 -2.74 -8.72
C ALA A 285 -18.49 -1.70 -8.16
N THR A 286 -18.67 -0.44 -8.56
CA THR A 286 -18.00 0.69 -7.91
C THR A 286 -18.68 0.95 -6.56
N PRO A 287 -17.94 1.02 -5.44
CA PRO A 287 -18.54 1.29 -4.13
C PRO A 287 -19.17 2.69 -4.13
N ASP A 288 -20.46 2.76 -3.79
CA ASP A 288 -21.14 4.02 -3.53
C ASP A 288 -20.63 4.59 -2.19
N GLN A 289 -19.85 5.66 -2.28
CA GLN A 289 -19.28 6.37 -1.13
C GLN A 289 -20.31 7.31 -0.48
N GLY A 290 -21.54 7.37 -1.00
CA GLY A 290 -22.50 8.42 -0.69
C GLY A 290 -21.99 9.79 -1.12
N LYS A 291 -22.76 10.85 -0.86
CA LYS A 291 -22.23 12.22 -0.89
C LYS A 291 -21.26 12.37 0.28
N ALA A 292 -20.04 11.87 0.13
CA ALA A 292 -18.94 12.29 0.98
C ALA A 292 -18.79 13.80 0.75
N ASP A 293 -19.03 14.60 1.80
CA ASP A 293 -18.91 16.03 1.74
C ASP A 293 -17.50 16.37 1.21
N PRO A 294 -17.35 17.16 0.12
CA PRO A 294 -16.05 17.57 -0.41
C PRO A 294 -15.15 18.24 0.64
N TYR A 295 -15.75 18.68 1.77
CA TYR A 295 -15.13 19.40 2.86
C TYR A 295 -14.68 18.55 4.06
N GLN A 296 -14.83 17.22 4.05
CA GLN A 296 -14.35 16.40 5.17
C GLN A 296 -12.80 16.21 5.19
N TYR A 297 -12.07 16.88 4.30
CA TYR A 297 -10.60 16.87 4.21
C TYR A 297 -9.89 17.94 5.06
N VAL A 298 -10.59 18.62 5.96
CA VAL A 298 -9.97 19.49 6.98
C VAL A 298 -10.14 18.85 8.35
N GLY A 299 -9.44 17.75 8.59
CA GLY A 299 -9.18 17.23 9.94
C GLY A 299 -8.15 18.08 10.68
N ILE A 300 -8.38 19.39 10.79
CA ILE A 300 -7.55 20.30 11.61
C ILE A 300 -8.41 20.88 12.73
N GLU A 301 -8.89 20.00 13.61
CA GLU A 301 -9.36 20.37 14.94
C GLU A 301 -8.59 19.59 16.01
N ARG A 302 -7.28 19.82 16.05
CA ARG A 302 -6.39 19.78 17.25
C ARG A 302 -4.92 19.69 16.80
N LEU A 303 -4.36 20.81 16.37
CA LEU A 303 -2.90 21.02 16.41
C LEU A 303 -2.61 22.27 17.23
N LYS A 304 -3.18 22.36 18.44
CA LYS A 304 -2.78 23.45 19.34
C LYS A 304 -1.48 23.16 20.09
N ASN A 305 -1.12 21.90 20.39
CA ASN A 305 -0.08 21.65 21.41
C ASN A 305 0.95 20.52 21.13
N GLN A 306 1.25 20.11 19.89
CA GLN A 306 2.34 19.14 19.65
C GLN A 306 3.33 19.61 18.59
N LYS A 307 4.62 19.57 18.93
CA LYS A 307 5.73 19.78 18.00
C LYS A 307 5.84 18.53 17.10
N PRO A 308 5.81 18.67 15.76
CA PRO A 308 5.97 17.52 14.86
C PRO A 308 7.43 17.04 14.87
N THR A 309 7.67 15.82 15.33
CA THR A 309 8.97 15.15 15.28
C THR A 309 9.16 14.51 13.90
N TRP A 310 10.07 15.06 13.09
CA TRP A 310 10.31 14.62 11.71
C TRP A 310 11.51 13.67 11.57
N GLU A 311 11.81 12.85 12.59
CA GLU A 311 12.93 11.91 12.47
C GLU A 311 12.65 10.86 11.40
N ARG A 312 13.39 10.98 10.30
CA ARG A 312 13.38 10.09 9.15
C ARG A 312 14.02 8.77 9.57
N ILE A 313 13.22 7.83 10.05
CA ILE A 313 13.66 6.43 10.12
C ILE A 313 13.84 5.96 8.68
N SER A 314 15.07 5.60 8.32
CA SER A 314 15.37 5.04 7.01
C SER A 314 14.54 3.76 6.81
N GLY A 315 14.02 3.53 5.61
CA GLY A 315 13.12 2.39 5.33
C GLY A 315 13.70 1.02 5.72
N TRP A 316 15.03 0.92 5.84
CA TRP A 316 15.73 -0.28 6.30
C TRP A 316 15.68 -0.48 7.83
N GLU A 317 15.78 0.61 8.60
CA GLU A 317 15.68 0.56 10.07
C GLU A 317 14.25 0.28 10.55
N GLY A 318 13.24 0.81 9.83
CA GLY A 318 11.83 0.51 10.11
C GLY A 318 11.46 -0.97 9.89
N MET A 319 12.07 -1.62 8.89
CA MET A 319 11.87 -3.06 8.66
C MET A 319 12.55 -3.92 9.73
N LYS A 320 13.75 -3.55 10.20
CA LYS A 320 14.41 -4.28 11.30
C LYS A 320 13.65 -4.19 12.62
N LEU A 321 13.02 -3.04 12.90
CA LEU A 321 12.19 -2.83 14.10
C LEU A 321 10.87 -3.61 14.06
N ALA A 322 10.27 -3.80 12.88
CA ALA A 322 9.04 -4.57 12.71
C ALA A 322 9.26 -6.09 12.84
N PHE A 323 10.46 -6.60 12.51
CA PHE A 323 10.77 -8.03 12.45
C PHE A 323 11.91 -8.47 13.40
N GLY A 324 12.33 -7.61 14.33
CA GLY A 324 13.23 -7.98 15.43
C GLY A 324 14.71 -8.22 15.06
N GLY A 325 15.24 -7.53 14.05
CA GLY A 325 16.69 -7.57 13.74
C GLY A 325 17.03 -7.72 12.24
N ALA A 326 18.23 -8.26 11.95
CA ALA A 326 18.71 -8.47 10.59
C ALA A 326 17.92 -9.56 9.84
N PHE A 327 17.94 -9.51 8.50
CA PHE A 327 17.20 -10.44 7.64
C PHE A 327 17.57 -11.90 7.94
N SER A 328 16.59 -12.72 8.31
CA SER A 328 16.75 -14.15 8.57
C SER A 328 15.50 -14.95 8.19
N LEU A 329 15.64 -16.26 8.00
CA LEU A 329 14.52 -17.19 7.73
C LEU A 329 13.47 -17.22 8.86
N GLY A 330 13.78 -16.67 10.05
CA GLY A 330 12.85 -16.55 11.19
C GLY A 330 11.72 -15.54 10.99
N TRP A 331 11.80 -14.67 9.96
CA TRP A 331 10.74 -13.72 9.61
C TRP A 331 9.42 -14.40 9.20
N PHE A 332 9.47 -15.70 8.88
CA PHE A 332 8.32 -16.50 8.46
C PHE A 332 7.77 -17.43 9.56
N ASN A 333 8.27 -17.35 10.81
CA ASN A 333 7.78 -18.16 11.93
C ASN A 333 6.72 -17.42 12.76
N PRO A 334 5.43 -17.81 12.69
CA PRO A 334 4.32 -17.09 13.32
C PRO A 334 4.25 -17.21 14.85
N PHE A 335 5.13 -17.98 15.50
CA PHE A 335 5.11 -18.21 16.96
C PHE A 335 6.28 -17.58 17.72
N SER A 336 7.09 -16.73 17.08
CA SER A 336 8.40 -16.33 17.62
C SER A 336 8.42 -15.17 18.62
N ASN A 337 7.30 -14.59 19.08
CA ASN A 337 7.32 -13.58 20.16
C ASN A 337 6.01 -13.54 20.97
N LEU A 338 5.90 -14.41 21.99
CA LEU A 338 4.82 -14.38 23.00
C LEU A 338 5.31 -13.94 24.40
N ASN A 339 6.47 -13.29 24.50
CA ASN A 339 6.94 -12.71 25.76
C ASN A 339 6.97 -11.18 25.67
N CYS A 340 5.84 -10.54 25.97
CA CYS A 340 5.80 -9.12 26.33
C CYS A 340 6.06 -8.99 27.83
N GLU A 341 7.32 -8.85 28.25
CA GLU A 341 7.61 -8.22 29.53
C GLU A 341 7.45 -6.70 29.36
N SER A 342 6.63 -6.10 30.23
CA SER A 342 6.40 -4.65 30.27
C SER A 342 7.69 -3.92 30.69
N PRO A 343 8.09 -2.83 30.01
CA PRO A 343 9.16 -1.99 30.52
C PRO A 343 8.68 -1.22 31.77
N PRO A 344 9.54 -1.05 32.79
CA PRO A 344 9.21 -0.25 33.97
C PRO A 344 9.16 1.26 33.63
N PRO A 345 8.46 2.07 34.45
CA PRO A 345 8.29 3.50 34.18
C PRO A 345 9.60 4.26 34.39
N ALA A 346 10.03 5.01 33.36
CA ALA A 346 11.21 5.86 33.42
C ALA A 346 10.85 7.29 33.89
N GLU A 347 10.70 7.47 35.20
CA GLU A 347 11.37 8.61 35.84
C GLU A 347 12.88 8.31 35.86
N ALA A 348 13.71 9.34 35.67
CA ALA A 348 15.18 9.29 35.61
C ALA A 348 15.83 8.94 34.25
N ALA A 349 15.85 9.92 33.35
CA ALA A 349 16.97 10.15 32.44
C ALA A 349 17.13 11.65 32.16
N ALA A 350 17.37 12.43 33.22
CA ALA A 350 17.95 13.76 33.11
C ALA A 350 19.47 13.61 33.06
N ALA A 351 20.08 13.79 31.87
CA ALA A 351 21.50 14.08 31.73
C ALA A 351 21.79 14.71 30.35
N ALA A 352 22.25 15.96 30.41
CA ALA A 352 22.71 16.91 29.40
C ALA A 352 23.30 16.43 28.05
N ALA A 353 22.98 17.16 26.96
CA ALA A 353 23.93 17.91 26.10
C ALA A 353 23.18 18.61 24.91
N PRO A 354 23.81 19.57 24.19
CA PRO A 354 23.84 21.01 24.45
C PRO A 354 22.86 21.84 23.59
N ALA A 355 22.50 23.01 24.11
CA ALA A 355 21.71 24.02 23.43
C ALA A 355 22.51 24.68 22.28
N SER A 356 22.07 24.50 21.04
CA SER A 356 22.31 25.45 19.96
C SER A 356 21.17 25.34 18.93
N ALA A 357 20.70 26.50 18.46
CA ALA A 357 19.57 26.71 17.54
C ALA A 357 18.16 26.78 18.16
N ILE A 358 17.97 27.66 19.15
CA ILE A 358 16.67 28.32 19.39
C ILE A 358 16.97 29.82 19.57
N MET A 359 16.68 30.63 18.55
CA MET A 359 16.69 32.09 18.68
C MET A 359 15.47 32.52 19.51
N THR A 360 15.68 33.40 20.48
CA THR A 360 14.59 33.97 21.27
C THR A 360 13.91 35.12 20.53
N GLN A 361 12.67 35.44 20.90
CA GLN A 361 11.89 36.53 20.31
C GLN A 361 12.61 37.89 20.42
N GLU A 362 13.42 38.11 21.48
CA GLU A 362 14.25 39.30 21.67
C GLU A 362 15.40 39.42 20.65
N GLU A 363 15.98 38.28 20.22
CA GLU A 363 17.06 38.27 19.21
C GLU A 363 16.52 38.55 17.80
N ILE A 364 15.26 38.21 17.52
CA ILE A 364 14.57 38.54 16.26
C ILE A 364 14.28 40.04 16.18
N GLU A 365 13.88 40.68 17.28
CA GLU A 365 13.61 42.12 17.33
C GLU A 365 14.89 42.95 17.21
N GLN A 366 16.02 42.50 17.79
CA GLN A 366 17.33 43.16 17.60
C GLN A 366 17.89 43.01 16.18
N PHE A 367 17.58 41.91 15.48
CA PHE A 367 18.01 41.71 14.08
C PHE A 367 17.20 42.60 13.11
N LEU A 368 15.88 42.72 13.33
CA LEU A 368 15.02 43.58 12.52
C LEU A 368 15.26 45.09 12.78
N ALA A 369 15.67 45.47 14.00
CA ALA A 369 16.04 46.86 14.30
C ALA A 369 17.35 47.31 13.62
N ARG A 370 18.24 46.36 13.28
CA ARG A 370 19.50 46.67 12.58
C ARG A 370 19.33 46.88 11.07
N ASP A 371 18.34 46.25 10.44
CA ASP A 371 18.08 46.43 9.01
C ASP A 371 17.27 47.70 8.67
N VAL A 372 16.49 48.23 9.61
CA VAL A 372 15.79 49.53 9.43
C VAL A 372 16.75 50.73 9.57
N ALA A 373 17.86 50.58 10.28
CA ALA A 373 18.88 51.64 10.42
C ALA A 373 19.79 51.79 9.17
N VAL A 374 19.81 50.80 8.27
CA VAL A 374 20.63 50.84 7.04
C VAL A 374 19.90 51.45 5.84
N GLN A 375 18.58 51.62 5.91
CA GLN A 375 17.77 52.25 4.85
C GLN A 375 17.54 53.77 5.00
N VAL A 376 18.07 54.42 6.03
CA VAL A 376 17.94 55.88 6.25
C VAL A 376 19.26 56.65 6.06
N LEU A 377 20.33 55.98 5.59
CA LEU A 377 21.62 56.62 5.26
C LEU A 377 21.97 56.58 3.77
N HIS A 378 20.97 56.40 2.90
CA HIS A 378 21.13 56.47 1.45
C HIS A 378 19.99 57.22 0.74
N GLU A 379 19.47 58.25 1.40
CA GLU A 379 18.96 59.50 0.81
C GLU A 379 19.64 60.67 1.56
#